data_AF-H8K421-F1
#
_entry.id   AF-H8K421-F1
#
_cell.length_a   1.000
_cell.length_b   1.000
_cell.length_c   1.000
_cell.angle_alpha   90.00
_cell.angle_beta   90.00
_cell.angle_gamma   90.00
#
_symmetry.space_group_name_H-M   'P 1'
#
loop_
_entity.id
_entity.type
_entity.pdbx_description
1 polymer ?
#
loop_
_entity_poly.entity_id
_entity_poly.type
_entity_poly.pdbx_seq_one_letter_code
_entity_poly.pdbx_strand_id
1 'polypeptide(L)'
;MNSISGTSFRKNLSSVLNTVENDHVPYLIKRKNHKNIILLTEEEYESTKETLYLLSNPANANRIKKSIEQAKRGEFAKVNLDD
;
A
#
# COMPACT_ATOMS: atom_id res chain seq x y z
N MET A 1 -4.19 -11.07 -3.63
CA MET A 1 -2.95 -11.54 -2.98
C MET A 1 -2.62 -12.92 -3.52
N ASN A 2 -1.48 -13.04 -4.21
CA ASN A 2 -1.01 -14.30 -4.77
C ASN A 2 -0.21 -15.07 -3.72
N SER A 3 -0.08 -16.39 -3.84
CA SER A 3 0.74 -17.18 -2.91
C SER A 3 1.61 -18.21 -3.61
N ILE A 4 2.83 -18.38 -3.11
CA ILE A 4 3.83 -19.27 -3.68
C ILE A 4 4.60 -20.01 -2.58
N SER A 5 4.99 -21.26 -2.83
CA SER A 5 5.86 -21.98 -1.90
C SER A 5 7.27 -21.37 -1.90
N GLY A 6 8.00 -21.46 -0.77
CA GLY A 6 9.38 -20.97 -0.70
C GLY A 6 10.31 -21.66 -1.70
N THR A 7 10.07 -22.92 -2.04
CA THR A 7 10.82 -23.64 -3.07
C THR A 7 10.53 -23.10 -4.46
N SER A 8 9.25 -22.87 -4.78
CA SER A 8 8.83 -22.31 -6.07
C SER A 8 9.28 -20.85 -6.23
N PHE A 9 9.28 -20.06 -5.15
CA PHE A 9 9.76 -18.68 -5.15
C PHE A 9 11.24 -18.61 -5.57
N ARG A 10 12.11 -19.43 -4.97
CA ARG A 10 13.54 -19.47 -5.33
C ARG A 10 13.76 -19.84 -6.81
N LYS A 11 12.95 -20.75 -7.35
CA LYS A 11 13.03 -21.16 -8.75
C LYS A 11 12.56 -20.08 -9.73
N ASN A 12 11.65 -19.20 -9.29
CA ASN A 12 10.99 -18.22 -10.15
C ASN A 12 11.23 -16.77 -9.67
N LEU A 13 12.36 -16.51 -9.02
CA LEU A 13 12.61 -15.25 -8.30
C LEU A 13 12.38 -14.02 -9.18
N SER A 14 13.05 -13.94 -10.34
CA SER A 14 12.94 -12.78 -11.24
C SER A 14 11.53 -12.56 -11.74
N SER A 15 10.81 -13.62 -12.12
CA SER A 15 9.41 -13.50 -12.56
C SER A 15 8.52 -12.99 -11.43
N VAL A 16 8.69 -13.48 -10.20
CA VAL A 16 7.87 -13.02 -9.07
C VAL A 16 8.18 -11.57 -8.72
N LEU A 17 9.45 -11.15 -8.75
CA LEU A 17 9.84 -9.76 -8.53
C LEU A 17 9.22 -8.84 -9.58
N ASN A 18 9.30 -9.20 -10.87
CA ASN A 18 8.70 -8.42 -11.95
C ASN A 18 7.17 -8.33 -11.79
N THR A 19 6.49 -9.42 -11.37
CA THR A 19 5.04 -9.36 -11.12
C THR A 19 4.71 -8.43 -9.96
N VAL A 20 5.45 -8.48 -8.85
CA VAL A 20 5.23 -7.59 -7.70
C VAL A 20 5.43 -6.12 -8.09
N GLU A 21 6.47 -5.83 -8.88
CA GLU A 21 6.77 -4.48 -9.38
C GLU A 21 5.69 -3.97 -10.34
N ASN A 22 5.32 -4.75 -11.36
CA ASN A 22 4.44 -4.27 -12.43
C ASN A 22 2.96 -4.25 -12.02
N ASP A 23 2.52 -5.21 -11.22
CA ASP A 23 1.10 -5.34 -10.88
C ASP A 23 0.76 -4.57 -9.60
N HIS A 24 1.75 -4.14 -8.81
CA HIS A 24 1.55 -3.57 -7.47
C HIS A 24 0.59 -4.44 -6.63
N VAL A 25 0.87 -5.75 -6.60
CA VAL A 25 0.10 -6.73 -5.83
C VAL A 25 1.00 -7.49 -4.86
N PRO A 26 0.63 -7.56 -3.57
CA PRO A 26 1.34 -8.36 -2.58
C PRO A 26 1.42 -9.86 -2.92
N TYR A 27 2.59 -10.44 -2.68
CA TYR A 27 2.85 -11.89 -2.78
C TYR A 27 3.10 -12.53 -1.41
N LEU A 28 2.37 -13.60 -1.10
CA LEU A 28 2.57 -14.42 0.10
C LEU A 28 3.50 -15.60 -0.18
N ILE A 29 4.68 -15.61 0.41
CA ILE A 29 5.65 -16.71 0.34
C ILE A 29 5.44 -17.65 1.53
N LYS A 30 4.95 -18.86 1.25
CA LYS A 30 4.73 -19.92 2.25
C LYS A 30 5.96 -20.77 2.43
N ARG A 31 6.53 -20.80 3.63
CA ARG A 31 7.75 -21.55 3.94
C ARG A 31 7.42 -22.73 4.86
N LYS A 32 7.79 -23.94 4.45
CA LYS A 32 7.65 -25.13 5.29
C LYS A 32 8.46 -24.92 6.58
N ASN A 33 7.84 -25.13 7.74
CA ASN A 33 8.45 -24.98 9.07
C ASN A 33 9.00 -23.57 9.39
N HIS A 34 8.54 -22.52 8.70
CA HIS A 34 8.88 -21.14 9.01
C HIS A 34 7.66 -20.23 8.89
N LYS A 35 7.77 -18.98 9.35
CA LYS A 35 6.75 -17.96 9.14
C LYS A 35 6.61 -17.63 7.65
N ASN A 36 5.38 -17.31 7.24
CA ASN A 36 5.13 -16.78 5.92
C ASN A 36 5.69 -15.36 5.81
N ILE A 37 6.06 -14.97 4.59
CA ILE A 37 6.58 -13.64 4.27
C ILE A 37 5.65 -13.00 3.24
N ILE A 38 5.36 -11.72 3.40
CA ILE A 38 4.73 -10.91 2.35
C ILE A 38 5.84 -10.16 1.62
N LEU A 39 5.83 -10.24 0.31
CA LEU A 39 6.68 -9.46 -0.59
C LEU A 39 5.84 -8.34 -1.20
N LEU A 40 6.36 -7.12 -1.09
CA LEU A 40 5.80 -5.87 -1.58
C LEU A 40 6.94 -5.07 -2.23
N THR A 41 6.59 -4.11 -3.08
CA THR A 41 7.53 -3.03 -3.42
C THR A 41 7.75 -2.11 -2.21
N GLU A 42 8.85 -1.36 -2.23
CA GLU A 42 9.10 -0.32 -1.23
C GLU A 42 8.00 0.76 -1.25
N GLU A 43 7.58 1.16 -2.45
CA GLU A 43 6.52 2.17 -2.65
C GLU A 43 5.20 1.75 -1.98
N GLU A 44 4.75 0.51 -2.19
CA GLU A 44 3.54 -0.01 -1.54
C GLU A 44 3.67 -0.05 -0.02
N TYR A 45 4.86 -0.41 0.49
CA TYR A 45 5.10 -0.44 1.93
C TYR A 45 5.01 0.96 2.55
N GLU A 46 5.68 1.95 1.97
CA GLU A 46 5.66 3.32 2.46
C GLU A 46 4.27 3.96 2.30
N SER A 47 3.58 3.73 1.18
CA SER A 47 2.20 4.20 0.97
C SER A 47 1.22 3.60 1.99
N THR A 48 1.35 2.31 2.30
CA THR A 48 0.56 1.66 3.36
C THR A 48 0.87 2.26 4.72
N LYS A 49 2.15 2.46 5.04
CA LYS A 49 2.60 3.03 6.31
C LYS A 49 2.13 4.47 6.49
N GLU A 50 2.19 5.28 5.45
CA GLU A 50 1.66 6.65 5.44
C GLU A 50 0.14 6.65 5.64
N THR A 51 -0.59 5.80 4.92
CA THR A 51 -2.05 5.66 5.09
C THR A 51 -2.41 5.30 6.53
N LEU A 52 -1.71 4.32 7.12
CA LEU A 52 -1.89 3.94 8.51
C LEU A 52 -1.56 5.09 9.46
N TYR A 53 -0.47 5.83 9.21
CA TYR A 53 -0.09 7.00 10.00
C TYR A 53 -1.19 8.08 9.97
N LEU A 54 -1.64 8.47 8.77
CA LEU A 54 -2.69 9.47 8.58
C LEU A 54 -4.00 9.10 9.29
N LEU A 55 -4.34 7.81 9.28
CA LEU A 55 -5.58 7.28 9.85
C LEU A 55 -5.46 6.86 11.33
N SER A 56 -4.26 6.82 11.90
CA SER A 56 -4.02 6.36 13.28
C SER A 56 -4.67 7.25 14.36
N ASN A 57 -4.84 8.55 14.08
CA ASN A 57 -5.51 9.49 14.96
C ASN A 57 -6.97 9.69 14.51
N PRO A 58 -7.98 9.36 15.34
CA PRO A 58 -9.40 9.48 14.98
C PRO A 58 -9.82 10.88 14.54
N ALA A 59 -9.29 11.93 15.17
CA ALA A 59 -9.59 13.32 14.81
C ALA A 59 -9.05 13.65 13.42
N ASN A 60 -7.81 13.24 13.12
CA ASN A 60 -7.22 13.45 11.79
C ASN A 60 -7.92 12.61 10.71
N ALA A 61 -8.23 11.35 11.00
CA ALA A 61 -8.97 10.47 10.10
C ALA A 61 -10.34 11.05 9.73
N ASN A 62 -11.08 11.58 10.71
CA ASN A 62 -12.36 12.24 10.46
C ASN A 62 -12.20 13.51 9.62
N ARG A 63 -11.16 14.31 9.89
CA ARG A 63 -10.84 15.50 9.08
C ARG A 63 -10.57 15.13 7.63
N ILE A 64 -9.70 14.14 7.37
CA ILE A 64 -9.37 13.67 6.02
C ILE A 64 -10.62 13.15 5.31
N LYS A 65 -11.43 12.31 5.97
CA LYS A 65 -12.70 11.81 5.41
C LYS A 65 -13.63 12.95 5.03
N LYS A 66 -13.81 13.95 5.90
CA LYS A 66 -14.63 15.12 5.60
C LYS A 66 -14.09 15.89 4.39
N SER A 67 -12.78 16.17 4.34
CA SER A 67 -12.15 16.85 3.21
C SER A 67 -12.35 16.12 1.89
N ILE A 68 -12.25 14.79 1.88
CA ILE A 68 -12.52 13.96 0.69
C ILE A 68 -13.98 14.12 0.24
N GLU A 69 -14.94 14.08 1.17
CA GLU A 69 -16.36 14.24 0.84
C GLU A 69 -16.71 15.65 0.33
N GLN A 70 -16.07 16.68 0.88
CA GLN A 70 -16.17 18.05 0.38
C GLN A 70 -15.64 18.14 -1.06
N ALA A 71 -14.45 17.59 -1.31
CA ALA A 71 -13.84 17.56 -2.63
C ALA A 71 -14.71 16.85 -3.68
N LYS A 72 -15.33 15.72 -3.32
CA LYS A 72 -16.27 14.99 -4.20
C LYS A 72 -17.53 15.82 -4.54
N ARG A 73 -17.94 16.73 -3.66
CA ARG A 73 -19.05 17.67 -3.89
C ARG A 73 -18.62 18.96 -4.60
N GLY A 74 -17.33 19.11 -4.92
CA GLY A 74 -16.80 20.33 -5.53
C GLY A 74 -16.62 21.49 -4.54
N GLU A 75 -16.67 21.23 -3.23
CA GLU A 75 -16.53 22.25 -2.18
C GLU A 75 -15.05 22.55 -1.94
N PHE A 76 -14.48 23.48 -2.71
CA PHE A 76 -13.09 23.92 -2.58
C PHE A 76 -13.01 25.40 -2.21
N ALA A 77 -12.03 25.77 -1.37
CA ALA A 77 -11.65 27.15 -1.16
C ALA A 77 -10.44 27.47 -2.05
N LYS A 78 -10.57 28.47 -2.93
CA LYS A 78 -9.42 28.97 -3.71
C LYS A 78 -8.60 29.88 -2.82
N VAL A 79 -7.32 29.56 -2.67
CA VAL A 79 -6.36 30.34 -1.88
C VAL A 79 -5.22 30.74 -2.82
N ASN A 80 -4.77 31.99 -2.74
CA ASN A 80 -3.58 32.44 -3.45
C ASN A 80 -2.35 32.08 -2.62
N LEU A 81 -1.34 31.44 -3.21
CA LEU A 81 -0.14 30.98 -2.50
C LEU A 81 1.01 32.00 -2.54
N ASP A 82 0.80 33.12 -3.25
CA ASP A 82 1.78 34.18 -3.48
C ASP A 82 1.66 35.35 -2.49
N ASP A 83 0.76 35.24 -1.50
CA ASP A 83 0.64 36.14 -0.33
C ASP A 83 1.33 35.51 0.90
#